data_AF-A0A257Z3U5-F1
#
_entry.id   AF-A0A257Z3U5-F1
#
_cell.length_a   1.000
_cell.length_b   1.000
_cell.length_c   1.000
_cell.angle_alpha   90.00
_cell.angle_beta   90.00
_cell.angle_gamma   90.00
#
_symmetry.space_group_name_H-M   'P 1'
#
loop_
_entity.id
_entity.type
_entity.pdbx_description
1 polymer ?
#
loop_
_entity_poly.entity_id
_entity_poly.type
_entity_poly.pdbx_seq_one_letter_code
_entity_poly.pdbx_strand_id
1 'polypeptide(L)'
;MVARANAHIRYPCRFLLIAAANPCKCGYLIDPARACGRAPICGEDYLGRISGPLMDRFDLRVEVPPVAFTDLDLPASGESSGTIAARVAAARARQTARFAADPGLRVNADLEGKALEDHATPDAEGKDLISRVAERMGLSARGYHRILRVARTIADLDESPGVRKPHVAEAVSFRLSAAVGGL
;
A
#
# COMPACT_ATOMS: atom_id res chain seq x y z
N MET A 1 13.22 -8.57 -18.51
CA MET A 1 14.05 -9.17 -19.57
C MET A 1 15.36 -8.42 -19.56
N VAL A 2 16.47 -9.14 -19.40
CA VAL A 2 17.81 -8.55 -19.49
C VAL A 2 18.33 -8.91 -20.87
N ALA A 3 18.54 -7.89 -21.70
CA ALA A 3 19.15 -8.02 -23.00
C ALA A 3 20.64 -7.66 -22.91
N ARG A 4 21.49 -8.54 -23.40
CA ARG A 4 22.92 -8.35 -23.62
C ARG A 4 23.20 -8.68 -25.09
N ALA A 5 24.33 -8.20 -25.62
CA ALA A 5 24.69 -8.34 -27.04
C ALA A 5 24.46 -9.75 -27.61
N ASN A 6 24.69 -10.79 -26.79
CA ASN A 6 24.60 -12.19 -27.22
C ASN A 6 23.42 -12.96 -26.60
N ALA A 7 22.57 -12.35 -25.77
CA ALA A 7 21.49 -13.09 -25.10
C ALA A 7 20.35 -12.21 -24.59
N HIS A 8 19.14 -12.77 -24.66
CA HIS A 8 17.94 -12.22 -24.05
C HIS A 8 17.40 -13.21 -23.02
N ILE A 9 17.54 -12.89 -21.73
CA ILE A 9 17.14 -13.79 -20.63
C ILE A 9 16.03 -13.13 -19.79
N ARG A 10 15.05 -13.93 -19.37
CA ARG A 10 13.99 -13.51 -18.43
C ARG A 10 14.18 -14.25 -17.11
N TYR A 11 14.47 -13.50 -16.06
CA TYR A 11 14.54 -14.02 -14.69
C TYR A 11 13.21 -13.79 -13.97
N PRO A 12 12.79 -14.70 -13.07
CA PRO A 12 11.63 -14.48 -12.22
C PRO A 12 11.95 -13.40 -11.17
N CYS A 13 11.10 -12.37 -11.08
CA CYS A 13 11.23 -11.29 -10.08
C CYS A 13 9.90 -11.07 -9.34
N ARG A 14 9.42 -12.11 -8.62
CA ARG A 14 8.17 -12.08 -7.84
C ARG A 14 8.50 -12.00 -6.35
N PHE A 15 8.69 -10.79 -5.83
CA PHE A 15 9.00 -10.53 -4.42
C PHE A 15 8.14 -9.41 -3.85
N LEU A 16 8.00 -9.39 -2.52
CA LEU A 16 7.43 -8.25 -1.80
C LEU A 16 8.57 -7.29 -1.45
N LEU A 17 8.46 -6.03 -1.86
CA LEU A 17 9.39 -4.97 -1.47
C LEU A 17 8.87 -4.28 -0.22
N ILE A 18 9.67 -4.28 0.85
CA ILE A 18 9.46 -3.44 2.02
C ILE A 18 10.63 -2.47 2.09
N ALA A 19 10.32 -1.17 2.18
CA ALA A 19 11.31 -0.11 2.24
C ALA A 19 10.95 0.87 3.35
N ALA A 20 11.96 1.47 3.96
CA ALA A 20 11.81 2.55 4.94
C ALA A 20 12.69 3.73 4.52
N ALA A 21 12.20 4.94 4.72
CA ALA A 21 12.92 6.17 4.42
C ALA A 21 12.58 7.25 5.46
N ASN A 22 13.56 8.08 5.77
CA ASN A 22 13.34 9.27 6.58
C ASN A 22 12.54 10.32 5.78
N PRO A 23 11.75 11.19 6.43
CA PRO A 23 10.97 12.21 5.73
C PRO A 23 11.84 13.35 5.17
N CYS A 24 13.01 13.59 5.76
CA CYS A 24 14.07 14.49 5.27
C CYS A 24 15.44 13.91 5.64
N LYS A 25 16.53 14.48 5.09
CA LYS A 25 17.90 14.20 5.56
C LYS A 25 18.06 14.43 7.09
N CYS A 26 17.30 15.36 7.64
CA CYS A 26 17.32 15.74 9.04
C CYS A 26 16.53 14.81 9.98
N GLY A 27 15.61 13.98 9.47
CA GLY A 27 14.69 13.18 10.28
C GLY A 27 13.52 13.92 10.95
N TYR A 28 13.55 15.25 11.08
CA TYR A 28 12.59 16.03 11.90
C TYR A 28 11.56 16.84 11.08
N LEU A 29 11.25 16.44 9.86
CA LEU A 29 10.37 17.22 8.98
C LEU A 29 8.97 17.47 9.58
N ILE A 30 8.47 16.49 10.32
CA ILE A 30 7.10 16.47 10.89
C ILE A 30 7.04 17.01 12.32
N ASP A 31 8.18 17.41 12.89
CA ASP A 31 8.27 17.99 14.23
C ASP A 31 8.61 19.48 14.14
N PRO A 32 7.63 20.39 14.31
CA PRO A 32 7.87 21.83 14.21
C PRO A 32 8.92 22.37 15.18
N ALA A 33 9.11 21.71 16.34
CA ALA A 33 10.10 22.13 17.33
C ALA A 33 11.54 21.76 16.92
N ARG A 34 11.71 20.83 15.97
CA ARG A 34 13.01 20.30 15.54
C ARG A 34 13.26 20.43 14.03
N ALA A 35 12.25 20.84 13.27
CA ALA A 35 12.34 21.04 11.84
C ALA A 35 13.46 22.04 11.51
N CYS A 36 14.29 21.69 10.53
CA CYS A 36 15.31 22.61 10.07
C CYS A 36 14.67 23.80 9.34
N GLY A 37 15.36 24.94 9.25
CA GLY A 37 14.86 26.13 8.55
C GLY A 37 14.60 25.98 7.04
N ARG A 38 14.86 24.80 6.46
CA ARG A 38 14.51 24.45 5.06
C ARG A 38 13.21 23.66 4.94
N ALA A 39 12.51 23.36 6.03
CA ALA A 39 11.20 22.73 5.95
C ALA A 39 10.21 23.70 5.28
N PRO A 40 9.29 23.24 4.40
CA PRO A 40 9.09 21.84 3.98
C PRO A 40 9.99 21.36 2.83
N ILE A 41 10.66 22.28 2.12
CA ILE A 41 11.43 22.03 0.88
C ILE A 41 12.47 20.91 1.06
N CYS A 42 13.12 20.80 2.23
CA CYS A 42 14.11 19.75 2.46
C CYS A 42 13.56 18.32 2.38
N GLY A 43 12.26 18.14 2.62
CA GLY A 43 11.57 16.87 2.46
C GLY A 43 11.29 16.57 0.99
N GLU A 44 10.78 17.57 0.26
CA GLU A 44 10.54 17.49 -1.18
C GLU A 44 11.83 17.16 -1.95
N ASP A 45 12.93 17.86 -1.66
CA ASP A 45 14.25 17.58 -2.23
C ASP A 45 14.72 16.16 -1.94
N TYR A 46 14.50 15.68 -0.71
CA TYR A 46 14.99 14.39 -0.25
C TYR A 46 14.21 13.24 -0.89
N LEU A 47 12.87 13.29 -0.82
CA LEU A 47 11.98 12.29 -1.39
C LEU A 47 11.93 12.38 -2.92
N GLY A 48 12.16 13.57 -3.50
CA GLY A 48 12.25 13.80 -4.93
C GLY A 48 13.42 13.08 -5.61
N ARG A 49 14.41 12.59 -4.84
CA ARG A 49 15.45 11.66 -5.35
C ARG A 49 14.87 10.32 -5.78
N ILE A 50 13.67 9.97 -5.32
CA ILE A 50 12.94 8.78 -5.74
C ILE A 50 12.00 9.17 -6.88
N SER A 51 12.19 8.55 -8.05
CA SER A 51 11.41 8.92 -9.23
C SER A 51 9.92 8.64 -9.03
N GLY A 52 9.06 9.52 -9.54
CA GLY A 52 7.61 9.33 -9.54
C GLY A 52 7.16 7.95 -10.07
N PRO A 53 7.71 7.45 -11.20
CA PRO A 53 7.41 6.10 -11.69
C PRO A 53 7.80 4.95 -10.76
N LEU A 54 8.82 5.13 -9.92
CA LEU A 54 9.18 4.15 -8.88
C LEU A 54 8.23 4.29 -7.68
N MET A 55 7.93 5.52 -7.26
CA MET A 55 6.97 5.80 -6.18
C MET A 55 5.57 5.25 -6.48
N ASP A 56 5.10 5.33 -7.73
CA ASP A 56 3.82 4.76 -8.16
C ASP A 56 3.76 3.22 -8.01
N ARG A 57 4.92 2.55 -7.87
CA ARG A 57 4.99 1.10 -7.66
C ARG A 57 4.82 0.67 -6.21
N PHE A 58 4.79 1.59 -5.25
CA PHE A 58 4.46 1.27 -3.86
C PHE A 58 2.94 1.23 -3.70
N ASP A 59 2.40 0.05 -3.40
CA ASP A 59 0.98 -0.15 -3.14
C ASP A 59 0.53 0.55 -1.85
N LEU A 60 1.39 0.46 -0.82
CA LEU A 60 1.14 1.01 0.50
C LEU A 60 2.26 1.99 0.86
N ARG A 61 1.89 3.12 1.45
CA ARG A 61 2.81 4.06 2.07
C ARG A 61 2.25 4.44 3.44
N VAL A 62 3.00 4.13 4.49
CA VAL A 62 2.59 4.35 5.88
C VAL A 62 3.59 5.30 6.52
N GLU A 63 3.08 6.35 7.15
CA GLU A 63 3.87 7.22 7.99
C GLU A 63 3.92 6.64 9.40
N VAL A 64 5.13 6.50 9.93
CA VAL A 64 5.35 5.97 11.28
C VAL A 64 5.82 7.13 12.15
N PRO A 65 4.99 7.63 13.08
CA PRO A 65 5.39 8.71 13.96
C PRO A 65 6.49 8.24 14.92
N PRO A 66 7.32 9.17 15.44
CA PRO A 66 8.28 8.84 16.47
C PRO A 66 7.57 8.34 17.74
N VAL A 67 8.15 7.34 18.39
CA VAL A 67 7.68 6.83 19.69
C VAL A 67 8.38 7.63 20.79
N ALA A 68 7.63 8.16 21.77
CA ALA A 68 8.23 8.87 22.89
C ALA A 68 8.99 7.89 23.78
N PHE A 69 10.08 8.33 24.40
CA PHE A 69 10.88 7.47 25.27
C PHE A 69 10.05 6.90 26.43
N THR A 70 9.13 7.70 26.98
CA THR A 70 8.20 7.28 28.04
C THR A 70 7.26 6.15 27.61
N ASP A 71 7.01 6.02 26.30
CA ASP A 71 6.12 4.99 25.76
C ASP A 71 6.83 3.66 25.58
N LEU A 72 8.18 3.64 25.61
CA LEU A 72 8.97 2.40 25.52
C LEU A 72 8.84 1.54 26.77
N ASP A 73 8.57 2.17 27.92
CA ASP A 73 8.38 1.51 29.21
C ASP A 73 6.91 1.10 29.44
N LEU A 74 5.99 1.50 28.56
CA LEU A 74 4.60 1.10 28.66
C LEU A 74 4.43 -0.38 28.29
N PRO A 75 3.50 -1.10 28.96
CA PRO A 75 3.13 -2.45 28.53
C PRO A 75 2.69 -2.44 27.06
N ALA A 76 3.08 -3.48 26.32
CA ALA A 76 2.64 -3.65 24.94
C ALA A 76 1.10 -3.66 24.89
N SER A 77 0.52 -2.65 24.24
CA SER A 77 -0.93 -2.47 24.09
C SER A 77 -1.48 -3.03 22.77
N GLY A 78 -0.60 -3.57 21.92
CA GLY A 78 -0.94 -4.10 20.60
C GLY A 78 -1.25 -5.60 20.60
N GLU A 79 -1.85 -6.05 19.50
CA GLU A 79 -2.06 -7.48 19.25
C GLU A 79 -0.72 -8.21 19.13
N SER A 80 -0.66 -9.44 19.66
CA SER A 80 0.55 -10.25 19.54
C SER A 80 0.86 -10.62 18.09
N SER A 81 2.13 -10.86 17.76
CA SER A 81 2.51 -11.36 16.43
C SER A 81 1.82 -12.69 16.09
N GLY A 82 1.53 -13.53 17.09
CA GLY A 82 0.77 -14.77 16.90
C GLY A 82 -0.68 -14.52 16.47
N THR A 83 -1.35 -13.56 17.10
CA THR A 83 -2.70 -13.13 16.74
C THR A 83 -2.76 -12.58 15.32
N ILE A 84 -1.81 -11.72 14.95
CA ILE A 84 -1.71 -11.16 13.60
C ILE A 84 -1.40 -12.26 12.57
N ALA A 85 -0.47 -13.17 12.88
CA ALA A 85 -0.12 -14.28 11.99
C ALA A 85 -1.33 -15.18 11.71
N ALA A 86 -2.16 -15.47 12.72
CA ALA A 86 -3.39 -16.24 12.54
C ALA A 86 -4.39 -15.53 11.60
N ARG A 87 -4.59 -14.21 11.78
CA ARG A 87 -5.46 -13.40 10.90
C ARG A 87 -4.95 -13.41 9.45
N VAL A 88 -3.65 -13.25 9.26
CA VAL A 88 -3.02 -13.32 7.93
C VAL A 88 -3.17 -14.70 7.31
N ALA A 89 -2.97 -15.78 8.08
CA ALA A 89 -3.14 -17.14 7.61
C ALA A 89 -4.58 -17.43 7.15
N ALA A 90 -5.58 -16.96 7.90
CA ALA A 90 -6.99 -17.08 7.51
C ALA A 90 -7.29 -16.35 6.19
N ALA A 91 -6.80 -15.11 6.03
CA ALA A 91 -6.92 -14.37 4.77
C ALA A 91 -6.24 -15.09 3.59
N ARG A 92 -5.06 -15.70 3.81
CA ARG A 92 -4.37 -16.52 2.80
C ARG A 92 -5.14 -17.79 2.43
N ALA A 93 -5.78 -18.45 3.39
CA ALA A 93 -6.63 -19.60 3.13
C ALA A 93 -7.83 -19.20 2.24
N ARG A 94 -8.47 -18.05 2.50
CA ARG A 94 -9.54 -17.50 1.64
C ARG A 94 -9.06 -17.24 0.21
N GLN A 95 -7.86 -16.68 0.04
CA GLN A 95 -7.25 -16.48 -1.29
C GLN A 95 -6.98 -17.81 -2.00
N THR A 96 -6.41 -18.78 -1.28
CA THR A 96 -6.12 -20.12 -1.83
C THR A 96 -7.39 -20.81 -2.32
N ALA A 97 -8.47 -20.75 -1.54
CA ALA A 97 -9.76 -21.31 -1.93
C ALA A 97 -10.36 -20.56 -3.14
N ARG A 98 -10.32 -19.22 -3.14
CA ARG A 98 -10.82 -18.39 -4.24
C ARG A 98 -10.12 -18.67 -5.56
N PHE A 99 -8.82 -18.92 -5.54
CA PHE A 99 -7.99 -19.09 -6.74
C PHE A 99 -7.71 -20.56 -7.06
N ALA A 100 -8.37 -21.52 -6.43
CA ALA A 100 -8.10 -22.95 -6.61
C ALA A 100 -8.21 -23.43 -8.07
N ALA A 101 -9.03 -22.77 -8.89
CA ALA A 101 -9.22 -23.06 -10.31
C ALA A 101 -8.27 -22.29 -11.24
N ASP A 102 -7.49 -21.33 -10.73
CA ASP A 102 -6.57 -20.50 -11.52
C ASP A 102 -5.12 -20.70 -11.06
N PRO A 103 -4.33 -21.54 -11.75
CA PRO A 103 -2.96 -21.83 -11.36
C PRO A 103 -2.01 -20.61 -11.49
N GLY A 104 -2.43 -19.53 -12.16
CA GLY A 104 -1.66 -18.29 -12.28
C GLY A 104 -1.78 -17.38 -11.06
N LEU A 105 -2.86 -17.51 -10.29
CA LEU A 105 -3.22 -16.63 -9.19
C LEU A 105 -2.96 -17.30 -7.84
N ARG A 106 -2.16 -16.66 -7.00
CA ARG A 106 -1.88 -17.17 -5.64
C ARG A 106 -2.33 -16.20 -4.56
N VAL A 107 -2.25 -14.92 -4.87
CA VAL A 107 -2.52 -13.83 -3.93
C VAL A 107 -3.26 -12.70 -4.62
N ASN A 108 -3.94 -11.85 -3.85
CA ASN A 108 -4.66 -10.70 -4.42
C ASN A 108 -3.76 -9.74 -5.24
N ALA A 109 -2.45 -9.72 -4.98
CA ALA A 109 -1.49 -8.94 -5.76
C ALA A 109 -1.32 -9.43 -7.20
N ASP A 110 -1.66 -10.70 -7.49
CA ASP A 110 -1.63 -11.28 -8.84
C ASP A 110 -2.88 -10.90 -9.68
N LEU A 111 -3.92 -10.30 -9.08
CA LEU A 111 -5.18 -10.00 -9.77
C LEU A 111 -5.03 -8.95 -10.87
N GLU A 112 -5.35 -9.31 -12.10
CA GLU A 112 -5.29 -8.45 -13.29
C GLU A 112 -6.50 -8.62 -14.19
N GLY A 113 -6.81 -7.56 -14.96
CA GLY A 113 -7.90 -7.55 -15.94
C GLY A 113 -9.21 -8.09 -15.36
N LYS A 114 -9.79 -9.07 -16.04
CA LYS A 114 -11.05 -9.70 -15.64
C LYS A 114 -11.02 -10.32 -14.24
N ALA A 115 -9.91 -10.93 -13.82
CA ALA A 115 -9.83 -11.51 -12.47
C ALA A 115 -9.91 -10.44 -11.37
N LEU A 116 -9.34 -9.26 -11.62
CA LEU A 116 -9.47 -8.13 -10.70
C LEU A 116 -10.91 -7.64 -10.62
N GLU A 117 -11.59 -7.53 -11.76
CA GLU A 117 -13.01 -7.18 -11.80
C GLU A 117 -13.87 -8.21 -11.07
N ASP A 118 -13.67 -9.50 -11.33
CA ASP A 118 -14.48 -10.58 -10.76
C ASP A 118 -14.31 -10.72 -9.23
N HIS A 119 -13.15 -10.35 -8.67
CA HIS A 119 -12.84 -10.60 -7.26
C HIS A 119 -12.71 -9.35 -6.38
N ALA A 120 -12.33 -8.20 -6.94
CA ALA A 120 -12.04 -6.98 -6.20
C ALA A 120 -13.00 -5.82 -6.49
N THR A 121 -14.01 -6.03 -7.34
CA THR A 121 -15.05 -5.02 -7.58
C THR A 121 -15.76 -4.66 -6.26
N PRO A 122 -15.77 -3.37 -5.87
CA PRO A 122 -16.44 -2.95 -4.66
C PRO A 122 -17.96 -2.86 -4.85
N ASP A 123 -18.67 -2.77 -3.72
CA ASP A 123 -20.07 -2.36 -3.67
C ASP A 123 -20.29 -0.97 -4.30
N ALA A 124 -21.57 -0.60 -4.51
CA ALA A 124 -21.92 0.66 -5.17
C ALA A 124 -21.32 1.89 -4.47
N GLU A 125 -21.37 1.90 -3.14
CA GLU A 125 -20.77 2.97 -2.34
C GLU A 125 -19.24 3.03 -2.45
N GLY A 126 -18.56 1.88 -2.48
CA GLY A 126 -17.11 1.81 -2.66
C GLY A 126 -16.68 2.21 -4.07
N LYS A 127 -17.47 1.87 -5.09
CA LYS A 127 -17.28 2.33 -6.48
C LYS A 127 -17.37 3.85 -6.57
N ASP A 128 -18.41 4.44 -5.99
CA ASP A 128 -18.58 5.88 -5.94
C ASP A 128 -17.40 6.57 -5.23
N LEU A 129 -16.95 6.01 -4.10
CA LEU A 129 -15.79 6.54 -3.37
C LEU A 129 -14.52 6.53 -4.22
N ILE A 130 -14.16 5.38 -4.81
CA ILE A 130 -12.90 5.28 -5.57
C ILE A 130 -12.93 6.14 -6.84
N SER A 131 -14.09 6.32 -7.48
CA SER A 131 -14.25 7.22 -8.62
C SER A 131 -13.99 8.68 -8.22
N ARG A 132 -14.60 9.15 -7.12
CA ARG A 132 -14.36 10.50 -6.60
C ARG A 132 -12.90 10.74 -6.20
N VAL A 133 -12.26 9.72 -5.61
CA VAL A 133 -10.83 9.77 -5.29
C VAL A 133 -10.00 9.84 -6.56
N ALA A 134 -10.31 9.04 -7.58
CA ALA A 134 -9.59 9.03 -8.84
C ALA A 134 -9.66 10.37 -9.57
N GLU A 135 -10.83 11.01 -9.60
CA GLU A 135 -11.02 12.35 -10.18
C GLU A 135 -10.25 13.42 -9.40
N ARG A 136 -10.39 13.45 -8.07
CA ARG A 136 -9.76 14.47 -7.23
C ARG A 136 -8.23 14.38 -7.21
N MET A 137 -7.70 13.16 -7.25
CA MET A 137 -6.27 12.91 -7.11
C MET A 137 -5.55 12.67 -8.44
N GLY A 138 -6.27 12.63 -9.56
CA GLY A 138 -5.69 12.27 -10.85
C GLY A 138 -5.07 10.87 -10.83
N LEU A 139 -5.73 9.88 -10.21
CA LEU A 139 -5.18 8.52 -10.15
C LEU A 139 -5.02 7.94 -11.55
N SER A 140 -3.83 7.40 -11.82
CA SER A 140 -3.65 6.57 -13.01
C SER A 140 -4.47 5.29 -12.90
N ALA A 141 -4.80 4.66 -14.04
CA ALA A 141 -5.46 3.35 -14.07
C ALA A 141 -4.70 2.30 -13.23
N ARG A 142 -3.36 2.39 -13.17
CA ARG A 142 -2.55 1.54 -12.29
C ARG A 142 -2.80 1.82 -10.82
N GLY A 143 -2.83 3.09 -10.42
CA GLY A 143 -3.14 3.50 -9.05
C GLY A 143 -4.52 3.01 -8.61
N TYR A 144 -5.51 3.12 -9.49
CA TYR A 144 -6.86 2.59 -9.29
C TYR A 144 -6.86 1.07 -9.04
N HIS A 145 -6.23 0.28 -9.92
CA HIS A 145 -6.16 -1.17 -9.74
C HIS A 145 -5.40 -1.60 -8.48
N ARG A 146 -4.35 -0.87 -8.09
CA ARG A 146 -3.61 -1.14 -6.84
C ARG A 146 -4.51 -0.98 -5.61
N ILE A 147 -5.31 0.10 -5.57
CA ILE A 147 -6.28 0.32 -4.48
C ILE A 147 -7.25 -0.86 -4.40
N LEU A 148 -7.77 -1.36 -5.53
CA LEU A 148 -8.69 -2.51 -5.53
C LEU A 148 -8.02 -3.79 -4.98
N ARG A 149 -6.78 -4.08 -5.34
CA ARG A 149 -6.04 -5.24 -4.81
C ARG A 149 -5.82 -5.15 -3.29
N VAL A 150 -5.51 -3.95 -2.81
CA VAL A 150 -5.36 -3.67 -1.37
C VAL A 150 -6.71 -3.82 -0.67
N ALA A 151 -7.77 -3.22 -1.20
CA ALA A 151 -9.13 -3.30 -0.65
C ALA A 151 -9.65 -4.75 -0.58
N ARG A 152 -9.34 -5.59 -1.58
CA ARG A 152 -9.64 -7.04 -1.54
C ARG A 152 -8.89 -7.75 -0.42
N THR A 153 -7.66 -7.35 -0.14
CA THR A 153 -6.86 -7.92 0.96
C THR A 153 -7.40 -7.49 2.32
N ILE A 154 -7.81 -6.23 2.46
CA ILE A 154 -8.50 -5.73 3.66
C ILE A 154 -9.81 -6.46 3.87
N ALA A 155 -10.61 -6.66 2.82
CA ALA A 155 -11.83 -7.47 2.89
C ALA A 155 -11.56 -8.91 3.34
N ASP A 156 -10.46 -9.53 2.90
CA ASP A 156 -10.07 -10.88 3.34
C ASP A 156 -9.67 -10.93 4.82
N LEU A 157 -9.07 -9.85 5.33
CA LEU A 157 -8.73 -9.70 6.75
C LEU A 157 -9.96 -9.42 7.62
N ASP A 158 -10.95 -8.68 7.10
CA ASP A 158 -12.27 -8.41 7.71
C ASP A 158 -13.26 -9.58 7.58
N GLU A 159 -12.84 -10.68 6.96
CA GLU A 159 -13.69 -11.85 6.67
C GLU A 159 -14.91 -11.53 5.78
N SER A 160 -14.86 -10.43 5.04
CA SER A 160 -15.93 -9.98 4.18
C SER A 160 -15.91 -10.73 2.83
N PRO A 161 -17.04 -11.28 2.37
CA PRO A 161 -17.12 -11.97 1.08
C PRO A 161 -16.83 -11.02 -0.10
N GLY A 162 -17.27 -9.76 0.01
CA GLY A 162 -17.08 -8.72 -1.01
C GLY A 162 -16.21 -7.55 -0.53
N VAL A 163 -15.75 -6.75 -1.49
CA VAL A 163 -15.10 -5.47 -1.18
C VAL A 163 -16.20 -4.44 -0.92
N ARG A 164 -16.13 -3.77 0.23
CA ARG A 164 -17.10 -2.75 0.66
C ARG A 164 -16.41 -1.39 0.78
N LYS A 165 -17.20 -0.32 0.81
CA LYS A 165 -16.69 1.04 1.02
C LYS A 165 -15.65 1.20 2.14
N PRO A 166 -15.80 0.61 3.35
CA PRO A 166 -14.76 0.72 4.38
C PRO A 166 -13.40 0.19 3.94
N HIS A 167 -13.35 -0.93 3.21
CA HIS A 167 -12.10 -1.51 2.72
C HIS A 167 -11.45 -0.64 1.65
N VAL A 168 -12.27 0.01 0.80
CA VAL A 168 -11.79 0.97 -0.20
C VAL A 168 -11.24 2.22 0.49
N ALA A 169 -11.94 2.74 1.50
CA ALA A 169 -11.52 3.93 2.24
C ALA A 169 -10.16 3.70 2.93
N GLU A 170 -9.98 2.55 3.57
CA GLU A 170 -8.70 2.18 4.18
C GLU A 170 -7.61 1.95 3.12
N ALA A 171 -7.91 1.28 2.00
CA ALA A 171 -6.94 1.13 0.91
C ALA A 171 -6.47 2.48 0.34
N VAL A 172 -7.38 3.45 0.23
CA VAL A 172 -7.09 4.81 -0.21
C VAL A 172 -6.19 5.54 0.80
N SER A 173 -6.42 5.38 2.11
CA SER A 173 -5.62 6.06 3.13
C SER A 173 -4.13 5.67 3.05
N PHE A 174 -3.82 4.43 2.69
CA PHE A 174 -2.43 3.99 2.46
C PHE A 174 -1.77 4.57 1.20
N ARG A 175 -2.54 5.16 0.28
CA ARG A 175 -2.00 5.89 -0.88
C ARG A 175 -1.88 7.39 -0.59
N LEU A 176 -2.74 7.89 0.30
CA LEU A 176 -2.71 9.22 0.90
C LEU A 176 -1.61 9.32 1.97
N SER A 177 -0.36 8.98 1.63
CA SER A 177 0.73 9.49 2.48
C SER A 177 0.74 11.00 2.35
N ALA A 178 0.60 11.69 3.49
CA ALA A 178 0.62 13.14 3.58
C ALA A 178 1.74 13.66 2.68
N ALA A 179 1.34 14.27 1.56
CA ALA A 179 2.25 15.12 0.84
C ALA A 179 2.59 16.23 1.82
N VAL A 180 3.86 16.27 2.20
CA VAL A 180 4.52 17.52 2.57
C VAL A 180 4.18 18.48 1.45
N GLY A 181 3.29 19.44 1.71
CA GLY A 181 2.76 20.42 0.75
C GLY A 181 1.34 20.10 0.25
N GLY A 182 0.33 20.69 0.89
CA GLY A 182 -1.06 20.57 0.42
C GLY A 182 -2.18 21.01 1.37
N LEU A 183 -1.93 21.98 2.26
CA LEU A 183 -2.90 22.97 2.73
C LEU A 183 -2.13 24.28 2.93
#